data_AF-A0A2J0KVN0-F1
#
_entry.id   AF-A0A2J0KVN0-F1
#
_cell.length_a   1.000
_cell.length_b   1.000
_cell.length_c   1.000
_cell.angle_alpha   90.00
_cell.angle_beta   90.00
_cell.angle_gamma   90.00
#
_symmetry.space_group_name_H-M   'P 1'
#
loop_
_entity.id
_entity.type
_entity.pdbx_description
1 polymer ?
#
loop_
_entity_poly.entity_id
_entity_poly.type
_entity_poly.pdbx_seq_one_letter_code
_entity_poly.pdbx_strand_id
1 'polypeptide(L)'
;MLKRYQVVFNTWLADHLKGISKKYDISFSEALRLVACLQVPKLISAAYPKYKPVDLEKDFVKMIKKYSRAKGGRSDLHRLFSDVYFEARKAVEFWENEEKKRKKKKTCQ
;
A
#
# COMPACT_ATOMS: atom_id res chain seq x y z
N MET A 1 1.41 27.73 -1.85
CA MET A 1 1.06 26.93 -0.65
C MET A 1 0.68 25.52 -1.08
N LEU A 2 1.37 24.50 -0.57
CA LEU A 2 0.95 23.11 -0.79
C LEU A 2 -0.42 22.89 -0.13
N LYS A 3 -1.39 22.34 -0.87
CA LYS A 3 -2.68 21.96 -0.30
C LYS A 3 -2.44 20.84 0.71
N ARG A 4 -2.77 21.08 1.98
CA ARG A 4 -2.72 20.07 3.04
C ARG A 4 -4.08 19.40 3.14
N TYR A 5 -4.11 18.09 3.02
CA TYR A 5 -5.30 17.29 3.24
C TYR A 5 -5.21 16.65 4.62
N GLN A 6 -6.25 16.79 5.42
CA GLN A 6 -6.38 16.10 6.71
C GLN A 6 -7.15 14.79 6.51
N VAL A 7 -6.67 13.71 7.14
CA VAL A 7 -7.34 12.40 7.09
C VAL A 7 -7.91 12.12 8.47
N VAL A 8 -9.21 11.83 8.52
CA VAL A 8 -9.93 11.50 9.74
C VAL A 8 -10.12 9.98 9.80
N PHE A 9 -9.85 9.41 10.97
CA PHE A 9 -9.98 7.97 11.20
C PHE A 9 -10.96 7.68 12.34
N ASN A 10 -11.62 6.53 12.24
CA ASN A 10 -12.29 5.93 13.39
C ASN A 10 -11.25 5.60 14.48
N THR A 11 -11.67 5.69 15.74
CA THR A 11 -10.80 5.49 16.92
C THR A 11 -10.03 4.18 16.86
N TRP A 12 -10.73 3.07 16.57
CA TRP A 12 -10.10 1.74 16.50
C TRP A 12 -8.99 1.64 15.45
N LEU A 13 -9.15 2.31 14.30
CA LEU A 13 -8.15 2.28 13.22
C LEU A 13 -6.95 3.14 13.57
N ALA A 14 -7.18 4.31 14.18
CA ALA A 14 -6.10 5.14 14.70
C ALA A 14 -5.28 4.39 15.76
N ASP A 15 -5.94 3.67 16.67
CA ASP A 15 -5.26 2.91 17.71
C ASP A 15 -4.50 1.69 17.15
N HIS A 16 -5.07 1.02 16.14
CA HIS A 16 -4.36 -0.02 15.40
C HIS A 16 -3.08 0.52 14.73
N LEU A 17 -3.16 1.67 14.04
CA LEU A 17 -2.01 2.30 13.38
C LEU A 17 -0.96 2.79 14.39
N LYS A 18 -1.37 3.31 15.56
CA LYS A 18 -0.44 3.61 16.66
C LYS A 18 0.27 2.35 17.16
N GLY A 19 -0.45 1.22 17.26
CA GLY A 19 0.12 -0.07 17.62
C GLY A 19 1.19 -0.52 16.63
N ILE A 20 0.93 -0.42 15.33
CA ILE A 20 1.91 -0.72 14.27
C ILE A 20 3.12 0.24 14.37
N SER A 21 2.86 1.54 14.46
CA SER A 21 3.89 2.58 14.57
C SER A 21 4.87 2.29 15.71
N LYS A 22 4.36 1.99 16.91
CA LYS A 22 5.17 1.62 18.07
C LYS A 22 5.91 0.30 17.88
N LYS A 23 5.24 -0.72 17.33
CA LYS A 23 5.80 -2.07 17.16
C LYS A 23 6.99 -2.10 16.19
N TYR A 24 6.95 -1.28 15.15
CA TYR A 24 7.94 -1.30 14.07
C TYR A 24 8.86 -0.07 14.06
N ASP A 25 8.75 0.82 15.04
CA ASP A 25 9.51 2.09 15.12
C ASP A 25 9.39 2.93 13.84
N ILE A 26 8.17 3.10 13.36
CA ILE A 26 7.83 3.91 12.19
C ILE A 26 6.85 5.01 12.58
N SER A 27 6.80 6.10 11.82
CA SER A 27 5.80 7.15 12.05
C SER A 27 4.38 6.65 11.77
N PHE A 28 3.39 7.28 12.40
CA PHE A 28 1.98 7.03 12.13
C PHE A 28 1.64 7.15 10.62
N SER A 29 2.26 8.14 9.95
CA SER A 29 2.06 8.38 8.53
C SER A 29 2.64 7.29 7.63
N GLU A 30 3.73 6.63 8.05
CA GLU A 30 4.32 5.50 7.33
C GLU A 30 3.49 4.24 7.53
N ALA A 31 3.01 4.00 8.76
CA ALA A 31 2.09 2.90 9.05
C ALA A 31 0.82 3.00 8.19
N LEU A 32 0.24 4.20 8.09
CA LEU A 32 -0.92 4.46 7.25
C LEU A 32 -0.62 4.20 5.77
N ARG A 33 0.48 4.77 5.25
CA ARG A 33 0.89 4.59 3.85
C ARG A 33 1.09 3.11 3.53
N LEU A 34 1.73 2.37 4.42
CA LEU A 34 1.94 0.94 4.26
C LEU A 34 0.63 0.15 4.13
N VAL A 35 -0.32 0.38 5.05
CA VAL A 35 -1.62 -0.28 5.01
C VAL A 35 -2.34 0.04 3.71
N ALA A 36 -2.36 1.31 3.29
CA ALA A 36 -2.98 1.72 2.04
C ALA A 36 -2.31 1.05 0.82
N CYS A 37 -0.98 1.08 0.74
CA CYS A 37 -0.23 0.50 -0.38
C CYS A 37 -0.39 -1.03 -0.45
N LEU A 38 -0.62 -1.74 0.66
CA LEU A 38 -0.92 -3.17 0.63
C LEU A 38 -2.31 -3.49 0.05
N GLN A 39 -3.29 -2.59 0.20
CA GLN A 39 -4.66 -2.84 -0.28
C GLN A 39 -4.84 -2.46 -1.75
N VAL A 40 -4.13 -1.44 -2.22
CA VAL A 40 -4.28 -0.90 -3.59
C VAL A 40 -4.09 -1.96 -4.68
N PRO A 41 -3.00 -2.75 -4.73
CA PRO A 41 -2.82 -3.79 -5.74
C PRO A 41 -3.93 -4.85 -5.72
N LYS A 42 -4.43 -5.22 -4.53
CA LYS A 42 -5.51 -6.20 -4.39
C LYS A 42 -6.81 -5.69 -4.97
N LEU A 43 -7.20 -4.46 -4.62
CA LEU A 43 -8.43 -3.84 -5.11
C LEU A 43 -8.39 -3.69 -6.64
N ILE A 44 -7.25 -3.29 -7.18
CA ILE A 44 -7.07 -3.13 -8.63
C ILE A 44 -7.07 -4.48 -9.34
N SER A 45 -6.41 -5.50 -8.78
CA SER A 45 -6.46 -6.87 -9.32
C SER A 45 -7.89 -7.43 -9.34
N ALA A 46 -8.67 -7.20 -8.29
CA ALA A 46 -10.07 -7.61 -8.21
C ALA A 46 -10.95 -6.87 -9.25
N ALA A 47 -10.73 -5.58 -9.46
CA ALA A 47 -11.48 -4.79 -10.44
C ALA A 47 -11.02 -5.05 -11.90
N TYR A 48 -9.75 -5.40 -12.10
CA TYR A 48 -9.13 -5.61 -13.40
C TYR A 48 -8.33 -6.93 -13.39
N PRO A 49 -8.95 -8.08 -13.72
CA PRO A 49 -8.30 -9.39 -13.68
C PRO A 49 -7.06 -9.55 -14.58
N LYS A 50 -6.83 -8.62 -15.50
CA LYS A 50 -5.63 -8.56 -16.36
C LYS A 50 -4.39 -8.07 -15.60
N TYR A 51 -4.57 -7.30 -14.53
CA TYR A 51 -3.49 -6.87 -13.68
C TYR A 51 -3.10 -8.00 -12.74
N LYS A 52 -1.84 -8.45 -12.82
CA LYS A 52 -1.29 -9.51 -11.98
C LYS A 52 -0.28 -8.89 -11.01
N PRO A 53 -0.68 -8.56 -9.77
CA PRO A 53 0.24 -7.97 -8.81
C PRO A 53 1.29 -8.98 -8.35
N VAL A 54 2.44 -8.48 -7.92
CA VAL A 54 3.39 -9.28 -7.13
C VAL A 54 2.71 -9.70 -5.81
N ASP A 55 2.89 -10.96 -5.38
CA ASP A 55 2.33 -11.49 -4.13
C ASP A 55 3.10 -10.95 -2.91
N LEU A 56 2.89 -9.66 -2.64
CA LEU A 56 3.54 -8.95 -1.54
C LEU A 56 3.00 -9.35 -0.18
N GLU A 57 1.82 -9.96 -0.09
CA GLU A 57 1.25 -10.37 1.19
C GLU A 57 2.07 -11.46 1.84
N LYS A 58 2.46 -12.48 1.08
CA LYS A 58 3.28 -13.57 1.60
C LYS A 58 4.64 -13.05 2.07
N ASP A 59 5.25 -12.16 1.30
CA ASP A 59 6.55 -11.59 1.64
C ASP A 59 6.45 -10.63 2.83
N PHE A 60 5.37 -9.86 2.92
CA PHE A 60 5.07 -9.00 4.06
C PHE A 60 4.85 -9.81 5.34
N VAL A 61 4.06 -10.89 5.29
CA VAL A 61 3.82 -11.78 6.43
C VAL A 61 5.10 -12.50 6.86
N LYS A 62 5.89 -13.03 5.92
CA LYS A 62 7.19 -13.66 6.21
C LYS A 62 8.13 -12.67 6.88
N MET A 63 8.18 -11.43 6.40
CA MET A 63 9.08 -10.44 6.95
C MET A 63 8.63 -9.91 8.31
N ILE A 64 7.33 -9.71 8.53
CA ILE A 64 6.80 -9.41 9.87
C ILE A 64 7.19 -10.52 10.84
N LYS A 65 7.04 -11.79 10.45
CA LYS A 65 7.46 -12.93 11.28
C LYS A 65 8.96 -12.89 11.55
N LYS A 66 9.79 -12.61 10.54
CA LYS A 66 11.26 -12.46 10.68
C LYS A 66 11.61 -11.31 11.64
N TYR A 67 11.00 -10.15 11.48
CA TYR A 67 11.22 -8.96 12.31
C TYR A 67 10.73 -9.15 13.75
N SER A 68 9.68 -9.95 13.96
CA SER A 68 9.19 -10.29 15.30
C SER A 68 10.05 -11.33 16.03
N ARG A 69 10.79 -12.16 15.29
CA ARG A 69 11.56 -13.30 15.83
C ARG A 69 13.06 -13.05 15.92
N ALA A 70 13.59 -12.13 15.12
CA ALA A 70 14.99 -11.77 15.08
C ALA A 70 15.11 -10.25 15.18
N LYS A 71 16.24 -9.75 15.67
CA LYS A 71 16.68 -8.34 15.52
C LYS A 71 16.85 -8.00 14.02
N GLY A 72 15.77 -8.04 13.24
CA GLY A 72 15.76 -7.64 11.85
C GLY A 72 16.23 -6.20 11.76
N GLY A 73 17.16 -5.93 10.85
CA GLY A 73 17.63 -4.58 10.62
C GLY A 73 16.50 -3.70 10.11
N ARG A 74 16.44 -2.46 10.59
CA ARG A 74 15.56 -1.39 10.08
C ARG A 74 15.61 -1.27 8.55
N SER A 75 16.74 -1.59 7.94
CA SER A 75 16.96 -1.63 6.48
C SER A 75 16.05 -2.62 5.73
N ASP A 76 15.86 -3.84 6.27
CA ASP A 76 15.02 -4.86 5.63
C ASP A 76 13.56 -4.39 5.58
N LEU A 77 13.10 -3.77 6.68
CA LEU A 77 11.75 -3.21 6.78
C LEU A 77 11.53 -2.06 5.79
N HIS A 78 12.48 -1.13 5.68
CA HIS A 78 12.37 -0.02 4.72
C HIS A 78 12.41 -0.50 3.27
N ARG A 79 13.18 -1.54 2.96
CA ARG A 79 13.19 -2.15 1.62
C ARG A 79 11.80 -2.69 1.28
N LEU A 80 11.16 -3.43 2.18
CA LEU A 80 9.79 -3.91 1.99
C LEU A 80 8.80 -2.77 1.77
N PHE A 81 8.91 -1.70 2.56
CA PHE A 81 8.01 -0.56 2.43
C PHE A 81 8.15 0.08 1.06
N SER A 82 9.37 0.12 0.53
CA SER A 82 9.66 0.59 -0.81
C SER A 82 9.05 -0.33 -1.86
N ASP A 83 9.24 -1.65 -1.74
CA ASP A 83 8.67 -2.64 -2.67
C ASP A 83 7.14 -2.57 -2.71
N VAL A 84 6.50 -2.48 -1.53
CA VAL A 84 5.06 -2.31 -1.37
C VAL A 84 4.58 -1.01 -1.99
N TYR A 85 5.30 0.09 -1.77
CA TYR A 85 4.98 1.38 -2.36
C TYR A 85 5.06 1.36 -3.89
N PHE A 86 6.14 0.81 -4.45
CA PHE A 86 6.32 0.75 -5.90
C PHE A 86 5.28 -0.12 -6.59
N GLU A 87 4.89 -1.24 -5.99
CA GLU A 87 3.84 -2.08 -6.55
C GLU A 87 2.47 -1.39 -6.50
N ALA A 88 2.13 -0.73 -5.39
CA ALA A 88 0.92 0.08 -5.29
C ALA A 88 0.88 1.16 -6.37
N ARG A 89 2.02 1.83 -6.62
CA ARG A 89 2.14 2.83 -7.68
C ARG A 89 1.88 2.23 -9.06
N LYS A 90 2.51 1.10 -9.40
CA LYS A 90 2.26 0.41 -10.69
C LYS A 90 0.80 0.04 -10.86
N ALA A 91 0.15 -0.43 -9.79
CA ALA A 91 -1.27 -0.76 -9.81
C ALA A 91 -2.11 0.47 -10.16
N VAL A 92 -1.88 1.62 -9.50
CA VAL A 92 -2.58 2.88 -9.78
C VAL A 92 -2.34 3.33 -11.23
N GLU A 93 -1.10 3.30 -11.70
CA GLU A 93 -0.77 3.66 -13.09
C GLU A 93 -1.51 2.76 -14.10
N PHE A 94 -1.62 1.46 -13.81
CA PHE A 94 -2.43 0.54 -14.61
C PHE A 94 -3.91 0.95 -14.62
N TRP A 95 -4.48 1.22 -13.45
CA TRP A 95 -5.88 1.63 -13.32
C TRP A 95 -6.18 2.91 -14.11
N GLU A 96 -5.36 3.95 -13.95
CA GLU A 96 -5.52 5.22 -14.68
C GLU A 96 -5.47 5.02 -16.19
N ASN A 97 -4.61 4.12 -16.68
CA ASN A 97 -4.51 3.80 -18.09
C ASN A 97 -5.74 3.06 -18.62
N GLU A 98 -6.30 2.12 -17.86
CA GLU A 98 -7.55 1.44 -18.23
C GLU A 98 -8.75 2.40 -18.23
N GLU A 99 -8.83 3.32 -17.27
CA GLU A 99 -9.87 4.35 -17.23
C GLU A 99 -9.76 5.32 -18.42
N LYS A 100 -8.55 5.74 -18.80
CA LYS A 100 -8.33 6.55 -20.02
C LYS A 100 -8.80 5.81 -21.28
N LYS A 101 -8.49 4.51 -21.41
CA LYS A 101 -8.96 3.69 -22.55
C LYS A 101 -10.49 3.56 -22.58
N ARG A 102 -11.12 3.36 -21.42
CA ARG A 102 -12.59 3.31 -21.30
C ARG A 102 -13.25 4.62 -21.72
N LYS A 103 -12.72 5.76 -21.28
CA LYS A 103 -13.24 7.08 -21.67
C LYS A 103 -13.14 7.31 -23.17
N LYS A 104 -11.98 7.04 -23.79
CA LYS A 104 -11.80 7.17 -25.26
C LYS A 104 -12.80 6.34 -26.06
N LYS A 105 -13.10 5.10 -25.62
CA LYS A 105 -14.10 4.25 -26.28
C LYS A 105 -15.52 4.83 -26.24
N LYS A 106 -15.89 5.52 -25.16
CA LYS A 106 -17.22 6.13 -25.00
C LYS A 106 -17.40 7.42 -25.82
N THR A 107 -16.33 8.09 -26.23
CA THR A 107 -16.39 9.35 -26.99
C THR A 107 -16.39 9.13 -28.51
N CYS A 108 -16.11 7.91 -28.97
CA CYS A 108 -16.16 7.51 -30.38
C CYS A 108 -17.43 6.72 -30.75
N GLN A 109 -18.40 6.65 -29.82
CA GLN A 109 -19.76 6.15 -30.05
C GLN A 109 -20.71 7.34 -30.02
#